data_AF-A0A497HZD5-F1
#
_entry.id   AF-A0A497HZD5-F1
#
_cell.length_a   1.000
_cell.length_b   1.000
_cell.length_c   1.000
_cell.angle_alpha   90.00
_cell.angle_beta   90.00
_cell.angle_gamma   90.00
#
_symmetry.space_group_name_H-M   'P 1'
#
loop_
_entity.id
_entity.type
_entity.pdbx_description
1 polymer ?
#
loop_
_entity_poly.entity_id
_entity_poly.type
_entity_poly.pdbx_seq_one_letter_code
_entity_poly.pdbx_strand_id
1 'polypeptide(L)'
;MIVGIDIGGTTTDAVAIKDHKILKIVTVTADDPLAAAAGALGKLITSLNITLKDIKVLAATGGGARFLGNELLGVPVKKIDEITAIGKGGVTLADRKRGVVVSMGTGTAIVCVKDEIKHFGGSGIGGGTLQGLSRMLLSIND
;
A
#
# COMPACT_ATOMS: atom_id res chain seq x y z
N MET A 1 3.69 -2.99 17.81
CA MET A 1 4.18 -3.13 16.41
C MET A 1 3.65 -2.00 15.55
N ILE A 2 4.16 -1.81 14.33
CA ILE A 2 3.62 -0.88 13.33
C ILE A 2 2.94 -1.72 12.25
N VAL A 3 1.81 -1.25 11.74
CA VAL A 3 1.20 -1.82 10.53
C VAL A 3 1.21 -0.76 9.44
N GLY A 4 1.78 -1.07 8.28
CA GLY A 4 1.64 -0.28 7.07
C GLY A 4 0.41 -0.74 6.30
N ILE A 5 -0.39 0.19 5.77
CA ILE A 5 -1.53 -0.12 4.89
C ILE A 5 -1.44 0.77 3.65
N ASP A 6 -1.37 0.16 2.48
CA ASP A 6 -1.46 0.84 1.18
C ASP A 6 -2.83 0.58 0.58
N ILE A 7 -3.63 1.64 0.43
CA ILE A 7 -5.01 1.56 -0.05
C ILE A 7 -5.02 2.05 -1.49
N GLY A 8 -4.80 1.12 -2.41
CA GLY A 8 -4.78 1.36 -3.85
C GLY A 8 -6.17 1.43 -4.47
N GLY A 9 -6.22 1.60 -5.79
CA GLY A 9 -7.47 1.63 -6.55
C GLY A 9 -8.08 0.25 -6.84
N THR A 10 -7.32 -0.82 -6.63
CA THR A 10 -7.74 -2.20 -6.93
C THR A 10 -7.57 -3.10 -5.72
N THR A 11 -6.43 -2.99 -5.04
CA THR A 11 -6.10 -3.78 -3.85
C THR A 11 -5.78 -2.87 -2.68
N THR A 12 -5.99 -3.40 -1.48
CA THR A 12 -5.40 -2.88 -0.25
C THR A 12 -4.44 -3.90 0.31
N ASP A 13 -3.19 -3.47 0.47
CA ASP A 13 -2.12 -4.28 1.02
C ASP A 13 -1.80 -3.82 2.45
N ALA A 14 -1.65 -4.75 3.38
CA ALA A 14 -1.25 -4.46 4.74
C ALA A 14 -0.05 -5.30 5.17
N VAL A 15 0.89 -4.67 5.87
CA VAL A 15 2.12 -5.30 6.34
C VAL A 15 2.34 -5.03 7.82
N ALA A 16 2.61 -6.08 8.59
CA ALA A 16 2.97 -5.99 10.00
C ALA A 16 4.49 -5.95 10.15
N ILE A 17 5.01 -4.92 10.83
CA ILE A 17 6.45 -4.74 11.05
C ILE A 17 6.74 -4.63 12.55
N LYS A 18 7.71 -5.43 13.00
CA LYS A 18 8.24 -5.38 14.36
C LYS A 18 9.75 -5.63 14.31
N ASP A 19 10.52 -4.86 15.07
CA ASP A 19 11.98 -5.03 15.18
C ASP A 19 12.69 -5.08 13.81
N HIS A 20 12.29 -4.17 12.90
CA HIS A 20 12.75 -4.08 11.51
C HIS A 20 12.50 -5.33 10.63
N LYS A 21 11.65 -6.26 11.09
CA LYS A 21 11.27 -7.46 10.34
C LYS A 21 9.81 -7.39 9.93
N ILE A 22 9.54 -7.84 8.71
CA ILE A 22 8.18 -8.09 8.22
C ILE A 22 7.71 -9.39 8.86
N LEU A 23 6.61 -9.32 9.61
CA LEU A 23 6.00 -10.49 10.25
C LEU A 23 4.93 -11.13 9.37
N LYS A 24 4.13 -10.29 8.68
CA LYS A 24 3.04 -10.75 7.82
C LYS A 24 2.71 -9.70 6.77
N ILE A 25 2.31 -10.17 5.60
CA ILE A 25 1.70 -9.37 4.54
C ILE A 25 0.33 -9.98 4.24
N VAL A 26 -0.67 -9.15 4.03
CA VAL A 26 -1.99 -9.56 3.56
C VAL A 26 -2.48 -8.60 2.48
N THR A 27 -3.19 -9.14 1.52
CA THR A 27 -3.88 -8.37 0.46
C THR A 27 -5.37 -8.63 0.57
N VAL A 28 -6.16 -7.59 0.36
CA VAL A 28 -7.63 -7.64 0.23
C VAL A 28 -8.09 -6.79 -0.95
N THR A 29 -9.27 -7.12 -1.45
CA THR A 29 -9.97 -6.38 -2.51
C THR A 29 -11.33 -5.96 -1.97
N ALA A 30 -11.63 -4.67 -2.02
CA ALA A 30 -12.94 -4.11 -1.68
C ALA A 30 -13.11 -2.76 -2.37
N ASP A 31 -14.35 -2.44 -2.74
CA ASP A 31 -14.67 -1.20 -3.48
C ASP A 31 -14.57 0.06 -2.62
N ASP A 32 -14.83 -0.07 -1.32
CA ASP A 32 -14.77 1.04 -0.36
C ASP A 32 -13.42 1.07 0.39
N PRO A 33 -12.68 2.21 0.36
CA PRO A 33 -11.38 2.34 1.02
C PRO A 33 -11.38 2.05 2.53
N LEU A 34 -12.45 2.42 3.24
CA LEU A 34 -12.55 2.21 4.68
C LEU A 34 -12.78 0.73 4.98
N ALA A 35 -13.69 0.09 4.26
CA ALA A 35 -13.93 -1.34 4.35
C ALA A 35 -12.68 -2.15 3.98
N ALA A 36 -11.96 -1.75 2.93
CA ALA A 36 -10.72 -2.39 2.51
C ALA A 36 -9.64 -2.31 3.60
N ALA A 37 -9.42 -1.12 4.18
CA ALA A 37 -8.46 -0.94 5.26
C ALA A 37 -8.84 -1.73 6.53
N ALA A 38 -10.12 -1.71 6.92
CA ALA A 38 -10.62 -2.47 8.05
C ALA A 38 -10.48 -3.98 7.83
N GLY A 39 -10.81 -4.46 6.62
CA GLY A 39 -10.67 -5.86 6.23
C GLY A 39 -9.21 -6.33 6.21
N ALA A 40 -8.30 -5.50 5.67
CA ALA A 40 -6.87 -5.78 5.67
C ALA A 40 -6.32 -5.88 7.10
N LEU A 41 -6.69 -4.93 7.96
CA LEU A 41 -6.30 -4.93 9.37
C LEU A 41 -6.84 -6.17 10.11
N GLY A 42 -8.12 -6.49 9.91
CA GLY A 42 -8.76 -7.68 10.47
C GLY A 42 -8.05 -8.97 10.05
N LYS A 43 -7.83 -9.16 8.75
CA LYS A 43 -7.14 -10.32 8.19
C LYS A 43 -5.72 -10.46 8.76
N LEU A 44 -5.02 -9.35 8.95
CA LEU A 44 -3.66 -9.32 9.50
C LEU A 44 -3.64 -9.72 10.99
N ILE A 45 -4.51 -9.15 11.83
CA ILE A 45 -4.53 -9.48 13.27
C ILE A 45 -4.94 -10.93 13.51
N THR A 46 -5.91 -11.45 12.75
CA THR A 46 -6.31 -12.85 12.82
C THR A 46 -5.18 -13.78 12.37
N SER A 47 -4.49 -13.44 11.28
CA SER A 47 -3.36 -14.24 10.77
C SER A 47 -2.17 -14.29 11.73
N LEU A 48 -1.98 -13.26 12.55
CA LEU A 48 -0.89 -13.17 13.53
C LEU A 48 -1.30 -13.60 14.94
N ASN A 49 -2.58 -13.89 15.17
CA ASN A 49 -3.17 -14.14 16.48
C ASN A 49 -2.82 -13.05 17.51
N ILE A 50 -2.97 -11.79 17.11
CA ILE A 50 -2.75 -10.59 17.94
C ILE A 50 -4.03 -9.78 18.08
N THR A 51 -3.99 -8.75 18.92
CA THR A 51 -5.10 -7.82 19.13
C THR A 51 -4.76 -6.42 18.60
N LEU A 52 -5.77 -5.57 18.46
CA LEU A 52 -5.58 -4.16 18.08
C LEU A 52 -4.68 -3.40 19.07
N LYS A 53 -4.65 -3.80 20.35
CA LYS A 53 -3.80 -3.18 21.39
C LYS A 53 -2.32 -3.42 21.15
N ASP A 54 -1.95 -4.44 20.39
CA ASP A 54 -0.56 -4.75 20.06
C ASP A 54 -0.02 -3.80 18.97
N ILE A 55 -0.91 -3.08 18.28
CA ILE A 55 -0.59 -2.17 17.19
C ILE A 55 -0.49 -0.75 17.73
N LYS A 56 0.69 -0.15 17.60
CA LYS A 56 0.98 1.20 18.10
C LYS A 56 0.40 2.28 17.18
N VAL A 57 0.48 2.06 15.87
CA VAL A 57 0.06 3.02 14.85
C VAL A 57 -0.11 2.30 13.51
N LEU A 58 -1.09 2.76 12.73
CA LEU A 58 -1.25 2.42 11.33
C LEU A 58 -0.61 3.51 10.47
N ALA A 59 0.39 3.15 9.67
CA ALA A 59 0.94 4.04 8.65
C ALA A 59 0.18 3.80 7.34
N ALA A 60 -0.75 4.69 7.00
CA ALA A 60 -1.64 4.54 5.84
C ALA A 60 -1.13 5.36 4.64
N THR A 61 -1.14 4.78 3.45
CA THR A 61 -0.75 5.43 2.20
C THR A 61 -1.65 4.99 1.03
N GLY A 62 -1.33 5.43 -0.18
CA GLY A 62 -2.13 5.18 -1.38
C GLY A 62 -3.30 6.17 -1.51
N GLY A 63 -3.88 6.23 -2.71
CA GLY A 63 -4.98 7.15 -3.04
C GLY A 63 -6.21 7.01 -2.13
N GLY A 64 -6.43 5.84 -1.54
CA GLY A 64 -7.53 5.57 -0.61
C GLY A 64 -7.29 6.07 0.82
N ALA A 65 -6.04 6.31 1.24
CA ALA A 65 -5.74 6.75 2.61
C ALA A 65 -6.33 8.12 2.95
N ARG A 66 -6.62 8.96 1.96
CA ARG A 66 -7.28 10.26 2.18
C ARG A 66 -8.64 10.12 2.86
N PHE A 67 -9.36 9.02 2.61
CA PHE A 67 -10.70 8.75 3.15
C PHE A 67 -10.68 8.24 4.60
N LEU A 68 -9.52 7.84 5.12
CA LEU A 68 -9.41 7.46 6.52
C LEU A 68 -9.46 8.67 7.45
N GLY A 69 -10.01 8.47 8.65
CA GLY A 69 -9.91 9.43 9.75
C GLY A 69 -8.54 9.40 10.44
N ASN A 70 -8.49 9.94 11.66
CA ASN A 70 -7.30 9.89 12.52
C ASN A 70 -7.14 8.55 13.25
N GLU A 71 -8.13 7.67 13.13
CA GLU A 71 -8.14 6.34 13.70
C GLU A 71 -8.88 5.36 12.79
N LEU A 72 -8.55 4.08 12.93
CA LEU A 72 -9.25 2.96 12.31
C LEU A 72 -9.39 1.85 13.35
N LEU A 73 -10.63 1.50 13.70
CA LEU A 73 -10.94 0.52 14.75
C LEU A 73 -10.24 0.83 16.09
N GLY A 74 -10.12 2.12 16.42
CA GLY A 74 -9.46 2.60 17.66
C GLY A 74 -7.93 2.59 17.61
N VAL A 75 -7.31 2.23 16.48
CA VAL A 75 -5.85 2.34 16.30
C VAL A 75 -5.53 3.69 15.62
N PRO A 76 -4.58 4.49 16.14
CA PRO A 76 -4.20 5.75 15.53
C PRO A 76 -3.69 5.56 14.10
N VAL A 77 -4.16 6.40 13.18
CA VAL A 77 -3.77 6.43 11.77
C VAL A 77 -2.85 7.61 11.51
N LYS A 78 -1.70 7.33 10.88
CA LYS A 78 -0.79 8.34 10.34
C LYS A 78 -0.76 8.21 8.82
N LYS A 79 -1.24 9.23 8.13
CA LYS A 79 -1.17 9.30 6.66
C LYS A 79 0.26 9.58 6.23
N ILE A 80 0.74 8.80 5.26
CA ILE A 80 2.06 8.89 4.66
C ILE A 80 1.87 9.21 3.18
N ASP A 81 2.60 10.20 2.70
CA ASP A 81 2.65 10.55 1.29
C ASP A 81 3.06 9.35 0.43
N GLU A 82 2.30 9.10 -0.65
CA GLU A 82 2.43 7.91 -1.49
C GLU A 82 3.79 7.86 -2.20
N ILE A 83 4.27 9.00 -2.71
CA ILE A 83 5.57 9.09 -3.37
C ILE A 83 6.70 8.75 -2.38
N THR A 84 6.59 9.25 -1.16
CA THR A 84 7.52 8.92 -0.06
C THR A 84 7.47 7.43 0.28
N ALA A 85 6.27 6.84 0.37
CA ALA A 85 6.10 5.42 0.70
C ALA A 85 6.69 4.51 -0.38
N ILE A 86 6.38 4.77 -1.66
CA ILE A 86 6.93 4.05 -2.82
C ILE A 86 8.46 4.14 -2.82
N GLY A 87 9.01 5.35 -2.72
CA GLY A 87 10.45 5.57 -2.76
C GLY A 87 11.17 4.85 -1.61
N LYS A 88 10.73 5.06 -0.36
CA LYS A 88 11.36 4.43 0.81
C LYS A 88 11.21 2.92 0.77
N GLY A 89 10.02 2.41 0.47
CA GLY A 89 9.76 0.97 0.38
C GLY A 89 10.64 0.30 -0.66
N GLY A 90 10.67 0.85 -1.88
CA GLY A 90 11.43 0.26 -2.99
C GLY A 90 12.94 0.17 -2.71
N VAL A 91 13.57 1.24 -2.23
CA VAL A 91 15.02 1.19 -1.95
C VAL A 91 15.34 0.36 -0.70
N THR A 92 14.47 0.35 0.32
CA THR A 92 14.66 -0.45 1.54
C THR A 92 14.61 -1.93 1.22
N LEU A 93 13.60 -2.38 0.45
CA LEU A 93 13.46 -3.78 0.05
C LEU A 93 14.60 -4.24 -0.87
N ALA A 94 15.17 -3.34 -1.66
CA ALA A 94 16.31 -3.61 -2.53
C ALA A 94 17.68 -3.53 -1.82
N ASP A 95 17.71 -3.22 -0.52
CA ASP A 95 18.93 -2.92 0.24
C ASP A 95 19.83 -1.86 -0.44
N ARG A 96 19.19 -0.80 -0.94
CA ARG A 96 19.86 0.34 -1.57
C ARG A 96 19.53 1.63 -0.83
N LYS A 97 20.44 2.60 -0.93
CA LYS A 97 20.22 3.97 -0.42
C LYS A 97 19.61 4.90 -1.45
N ARG A 98 19.76 4.58 -2.73
CA ARG A 98 19.36 5.40 -3.88
C ARG A 98 18.90 4.51 -5.02
N GLY A 99 18.02 5.02 -5.88
CA GLY A 99 17.52 4.29 -7.03
C GLY A 99 16.36 5.01 -7.72
N VAL A 100 15.90 4.42 -8.81
CA VAL A 100 14.61 4.77 -9.43
C VAL A 100 13.66 3.63 -9.15
N VAL A 101 12.59 3.92 -8.42
CA VAL A 101 11.53 2.96 -8.10
C VAL A 101 10.41 3.15 -9.12
N VAL A 102 10.08 2.07 -9.84
CA VAL A 102 8.96 2.05 -10.79
C VAL A 102 7.85 1.22 -10.15
N SER A 103 6.80 1.89 -9.67
CA SER A 103 5.63 1.24 -9.09
C SER A 103 4.56 1.06 -10.17
N MET A 104 4.34 -0.19 -10.58
CA MET A 104 3.37 -0.56 -11.63
C MET A 104 2.09 -1.12 -10.98
N GLY A 105 1.19 -0.22 -10.58
CA GLY A 105 -0.15 -0.56 -10.08
C GLY A 105 -1.21 -0.40 -11.17
N THR A 106 -2.36 0.18 -10.83
CA THR A 106 -3.40 0.55 -11.82
C THR A 106 -2.84 1.42 -12.94
N GLY A 107 -2.02 2.42 -12.59
CA GLY A 107 -1.11 3.14 -13.47
C GLY A 107 0.35 2.91 -13.06
N THR A 108 1.28 3.64 -13.65
CA THR A 108 2.72 3.53 -13.34
C THR A 108 3.26 4.82 -12.76
N ALA A 109 3.86 4.76 -11.57
CA ALA A 109 4.57 5.87 -10.93
C ALA A 109 6.08 5.62 -10.94
N ILE A 110 6.86 6.65 -11.29
CA ILE A 110 8.33 6.61 -11.32
C ILE A 110 8.86 7.58 -10.27
N VAL A 111 9.51 7.05 -9.24
CA VAL A 111 10.01 7.80 -8.10
C VAL A 111 11.54 7.72 -8.05
N CYS A 112 12.20 8.87 -8.07
CA CYS A 112 13.65 8.94 -7.91
C CYS A 112 13.99 9.14 -6.42
N VAL A 113 14.88 8.29 -5.91
CA VAL A 113 15.40 8.35 -4.56
C VAL A 113 16.91 8.61 -4.65
N LYS A 114 17.34 9.80 -4.22
CA LYS A 114 18.76 10.18 -4.10
C LYS A 114 19.03 10.73 -2.70
N ASP A 115 19.26 12.03 -2.60
CA ASP A 115 19.35 12.74 -1.32
C ASP A 115 17.96 13.17 -0.83
N GLU A 116 17.02 13.26 -1.76
CA GLU A 116 15.59 13.47 -1.55
C GLU A 116 14.77 12.45 -2.36
N ILE A 117 13.51 12.29 -2.00
CA ILE A 117 12.54 11.46 -2.73
C ILE A 117 11.67 12.38 -3.57
N LYS A 118 11.70 12.19 -4.88
CA LYS A 118 10.96 13.02 -5.84
C LYS A 118 10.16 12.16 -6.80
N HIS A 119 8.93 12.59 -7.07
CA HIS A 119 8.17 12.08 -8.20
C HIS A 119 8.85 12.54 -9.48
N PHE A 120 9.39 11.59 -10.25
CA PHE A 120 10.10 11.88 -11.49
C PHE A 120 9.13 11.95 -12.68
N GLY A 121 8.08 11.14 -12.64
CA GLY A 121 7.01 11.11 -13.62
C GLY A 121 6.18 9.84 -13.50
N GLY A 122 5.30 9.62 -14.46
CA GLY A 122 4.46 8.43 -14.49
C GLY A 122 3.78 8.24 -15.83
N SER A 123 3.03 7.15 -15.93
CA SER A 123 2.20 6.81 -17.08
C SER A 123 0.83 6.35 -16.60
N GLY A 124 -0.22 6.72 -17.33
CA GLY A 124 -1.55 6.14 -17.17
C GLY A 124 -1.61 4.67 -17.62
N ILE A 125 -0.55 4.17 -18.28
CA ILE A 125 -0.42 2.78 -18.70
C ILE A 125 0.15 1.96 -17.52
N GLY A 126 -0.65 1.02 -17.04
CA GLY A 126 -0.29 0.09 -15.97
C GLY A 126 -1.14 -1.18 -16.02
N GLY A 127 -1.27 -1.86 -14.88
CA GLY A 127 -2.09 -3.06 -14.75
C GLY A 127 -3.57 -2.81 -15.07
N GLY A 128 -4.09 -1.63 -14.72
CA GLY A 128 -5.48 -1.26 -15.02
C GLY A 128 -5.75 -1.15 -16.51
N THR A 129 -4.79 -0.65 -17.29
CA THR A 129 -4.87 -0.62 -18.75
C THR A 129 -4.87 -2.03 -19.34
N LEU A 130 -3.98 -2.90 -18.86
CA LEU A 130 -3.86 -4.28 -19.35
C LEU A 130 -5.13 -5.09 -19.04
N GLN A 131 -5.65 -4.98 -17.81
CA GLN A 131 -6.89 -5.66 -17.42
C GLN A 131 -8.10 -5.10 -18.18
N GLY A 132 -8.22 -3.77 -18.29
CA GLY A 132 -9.31 -3.13 -19.01
C GLY A 132 -9.36 -3.53 -20.49
N LEU A 133 -8.22 -3.50 -21.18
CA LEU A 133 -8.13 -3.92 -22.58
C LEU A 133 -8.39 -5.41 -22.75
N SER A 134 -7.85 -6.26 -21.87
CA SER A 134 -8.12 -7.71 -21.89
C SER A 134 -9.62 -8.00 -21.77
N ARG A 135 -10.31 -7.30 -20.88
CA ARG A 135 -11.76 -7.42 -20.72
C ARG A 135 -12.52 -6.98 -21.98
N MET A 136 -12.13 -5.87 -22.59
CA MET A 136 -12.82 -5.32 -23.76
C MET A 136 -12.58 -6.11 -25.04
N LEU A 137 -11.36 -6.63 -25.22
CA LEU A 137 -10.96 -7.30 -26.46
C LEU A 137 -11.17 -8.81 -26.44
N LEU A 138 -10.99 -9.43 -25.27
CA LEU A 138 -10.96 -10.89 -25.12
C LEU A 138 -12.08 -11.43 -24.23
N SER A 139 -12.87 -10.56 -23.59
CA SER A 139 -13.87 -10.95 -22.57
C SER A 139 -13.28 -11.76 -21.42
N ILE A 140 -11.99 -11.56 -21.12
CA ILE A 140 -11.31 -12.19 -19.99
C ILE A 140 -11.37 -11.24 -18.78
N ASN A 141 -11.79 -11.77 -17.63
CA ASN A 141 -11.68 -11.12 -16.33
C ASN A 141 -10.73 -11.95 -15.45
N ASP A 142 -10.00 -11.27 -14.56
CA ASP A 142 -9.21 -11.85 -13.47
C ASP A 142 -10.11 -12.11 -12.25
#